data_AF-A0A7H8QXE8-F1
#
_entry.id   AF-A0A7H8QXE8-F1
#
_cell.length_a   1.000
_cell.length_b   1.000
_cell.length_c   1.000
_cell.angle_alpha   90.00
_cell.angle_beta   90.00
_cell.angle_gamma   90.00
#
_symmetry.space_group_name_H-M   'P 1'
#
loop_
_entity.id
_entity.type
_entity.pdbx_description
1 polymer ?
#
loop_
_entity_poly.entity_id
_entity_poly.type
_entity_poly.pdbx_seq_one_letter_code
_entity_poly.pdbx_strand_id
1 'polypeptide(L)'
;MQVSTEIYDLITFYVENIENTGLHFGQEDPRRYNIRGSGSKQMLANLRLVSKAFCMSVSPRLFRHVVAELYSSSRTGHSPLVRLIEISKSRYAIYVRQIDFRFYSYSSGSADRPDVEDLAGILPPCLVRFTNLRALTFDKPPSDLSQEKTRVYIHSVIAAFRDVPLPNLEELEIHFPIAHNFGQFFPLKTSAVQIPITDVIQRLRRLELAVCAYTDHRHQRYWRKPISPEYAALPNEDHASYLFKMIEPAINLTSLSIRGLDIIDLDTVKFSPSLRLRFLTLSCVSISAQNLLSLMVQSRQSLRVIGLELVKLNTETWHHVLLEMSKFPQLVDFHIDSSGYSLTGSSSHFVPGLLPEPDDPSAIETRERHDIPALGNLVRAVNANRVKTGLQPLSDYEYKFARLPPLETQLQDLDLGSGP
;
A
#
# COMPACT_ATOMS: atom_id res chain seq x y z
N MET A 1 42.15 -23.91 -4.81
CA MET A 1 40.95 -24.36 -4.08
C MET A 1 39.74 -23.67 -4.68
N GLN A 2 38.79 -24.43 -5.22
CA GLN A 2 37.54 -23.88 -5.74
C GLN A 2 36.55 -23.85 -4.58
N VAL A 3 36.23 -22.65 -4.10
CA VAL A 3 35.21 -22.42 -3.06
C VAL A 3 33.85 -22.87 -3.63
N SER A 4 32.99 -23.48 -2.80
CA SER A 4 31.69 -24.00 -3.25
C SER A 4 30.71 -22.87 -3.58
N THR A 5 29.74 -23.13 -4.48
CA THR A 5 28.75 -22.13 -4.92
C THR A 5 27.92 -21.59 -3.75
N GLU A 6 27.64 -22.43 -2.76
CA GLU A 6 26.87 -22.08 -1.57
C GLU A 6 27.53 -20.95 -0.77
N ILE A 7 28.87 -20.91 -0.74
CA ILE A 7 29.60 -19.85 -0.04
C ILE A 7 29.44 -18.51 -0.78
N TYR A 8 29.50 -18.51 -2.12
CA TYR A 8 29.23 -17.31 -2.91
C TYR A 8 27.77 -16.84 -2.73
N ASP A 9 26.82 -17.77 -2.71
CA ASP A 9 25.40 -17.46 -2.50
C ASP A 9 25.14 -16.87 -1.11
N LEU A 10 25.84 -17.36 -0.07
CA LEU A 10 25.75 -16.87 1.29
C LEU A 10 26.38 -15.48 1.46
N ILE A 11 27.55 -15.24 0.87
CA ILE A 11 28.19 -13.91 0.86
C ILE A 11 27.28 -12.89 0.18
N THR A 12 26.74 -13.25 -0.99
CA THR A 12 25.87 -12.34 -1.73
C THR A 12 24.53 -12.10 -1.03
N PHE A 13 23.98 -13.11 -0.34
CA PHE A 13 22.82 -12.95 0.53
C PHE A 13 23.09 -11.98 1.68
N TYR A 14 24.25 -12.10 2.33
CA TYR A 14 24.61 -11.22 3.43
C TYR A 14 24.71 -9.76 2.97
N VAL A 15 25.45 -9.50 1.89
CA VAL A 15 25.64 -8.15 1.32
C VAL A 15 24.31 -7.49 0.93
N GLU A 16 23.41 -8.27 0.36
CA GLU A 16 22.06 -7.82 0.01
C GLU A 16 21.25 -7.35 1.22
N ASN A 17 21.51 -7.92 2.41
CA ASN A 17 20.72 -7.72 3.62
C ASN A 17 21.42 -6.88 4.69
N ILE A 18 22.64 -6.37 4.45
CA ILE A 18 23.37 -5.50 5.40
C ILE A 18 22.48 -4.36 5.90
N GLU A 19 21.78 -3.70 4.98
CA GLU A 19 20.95 -2.52 5.27
C GLU A 19 19.48 -2.88 5.62
N ASN A 20 19.12 -4.17 5.64
CA ASN A 20 17.76 -4.64 5.95
C ASN A 20 17.55 -5.00 7.44
N THR A 21 18.45 -4.57 8.34
CA THR A 21 18.52 -5.03 9.74
C THR A 21 17.70 -4.21 10.75
N GLY A 22 17.09 -3.08 10.36
CA GLY A 22 16.13 -2.37 11.22
C GLY A 22 14.77 -3.10 11.31
N LEU A 23 13.95 -2.77 12.30
CA LEU A 23 12.51 -3.05 12.30
C LEU A 23 11.76 -1.77 12.69
N HIS A 24 11.52 -0.90 11.72
CA HIS A 24 10.62 0.24 11.81
C HIS A 24 9.40 0.02 10.91
N PHE A 25 8.31 0.72 11.20
CA PHE A 25 7.07 0.74 10.41
C PHE A 25 7.33 0.54 8.90
N GLY A 26 6.84 -0.58 8.35
CA GLY A 26 7.09 -0.94 6.94
C GLY A 26 8.36 -1.75 6.67
N GLN A 27 8.97 -2.43 7.66
CA GLN A 27 10.02 -3.45 7.42
C GLN A 27 9.52 -4.88 7.28
N GLU A 28 8.25 -5.16 7.63
CA GLU A 28 7.53 -6.28 7.00
C GLU A 28 6.93 -5.86 5.66
N ASP A 29 7.63 -5.03 4.90
CA ASP A 29 7.24 -4.76 3.52
C ASP A 29 7.27 -6.08 2.75
N PRO A 30 6.16 -6.50 2.15
CA PRO A 30 6.08 -7.71 1.35
C PRO A 30 7.02 -7.70 0.14
N ARG A 31 7.70 -6.59 -0.20
CA ARG A 31 8.66 -6.49 -1.31
C ARG A 31 9.95 -7.28 -1.04
N ARG A 32 9.80 -8.60 -1.00
CA ARG A 32 10.82 -9.65 -0.82
C ARG A 32 11.99 -9.56 -1.78
N TYR A 33 11.86 -8.77 -2.84
CA TYR A 33 12.82 -8.68 -3.95
C TYR A 33 13.55 -7.33 -4.03
N ASN A 34 13.12 -6.30 -3.29
CA ASN A 34 13.76 -4.99 -3.34
C ASN A 34 15.08 -4.99 -2.52
N ILE A 35 16.17 -4.53 -3.14
CA ILE A 35 17.40 -4.19 -2.41
C ILE A 35 17.29 -2.70 -2.07
N ARG A 36 16.90 -2.41 -0.82
CA ARG A 36 16.57 -1.07 -0.33
C ARG A 36 17.78 -0.12 -0.34
N GLY A 37 18.96 -0.67 -0.06
CA GLY A 37 20.21 0.06 0.03
C GLY A 37 20.89 0.37 -1.29
N SER A 38 21.20 1.64 -1.56
CA SER A 38 22.09 2.02 -2.66
C SER A 38 23.51 1.48 -2.45
N GLY A 39 23.98 1.41 -1.20
CA GLY A 39 25.24 0.80 -0.80
C GLY A 39 25.27 -0.69 -1.09
N SER A 40 24.30 -1.46 -0.60
CA SER A 40 24.15 -2.89 -0.91
C SER A 40 24.08 -3.18 -2.42
N LYS A 41 23.32 -2.40 -3.21
CA LYS A 41 23.27 -2.54 -4.67
C LYS A 41 24.64 -2.33 -5.31
N GLN A 42 25.37 -1.30 -4.91
CA GLN A 42 26.71 -1.01 -5.44
C GLN A 42 27.73 -2.09 -5.05
N MET A 43 27.69 -2.57 -3.80
CA MET A 43 28.56 -3.66 -3.35
C MET A 43 28.33 -4.94 -4.14
N LEU A 44 27.06 -5.31 -4.40
CA LEU A 44 26.73 -6.44 -5.26
C LEU A 44 27.24 -6.22 -6.69
N ALA A 45 27.04 -5.03 -7.27
CA ALA A 45 27.56 -4.71 -8.60
C ALA A 45 29.09 -4.88 -8.68
N ASN A 46 29.82 -4.44 -7.65
CA ASN A 46 31.27 -4.63 -7.56
C ASN A 46 31.65 -6.11 -7.41
N LEU A 47 30.97 -6.87 -6.54
CA LEU A 47 31.20 -8.31 -6.36
C LEU A 47 31.04 -9.09 -7.67
N ARG A 48 30.04 -8.72 -8.48
CA ARG A 48 29.80 -9.33 -9.79
C ARG A 48 31.02 -9.28 -10.71
N LEU A 49 31.88 -8.27 -10.56
CA LEU A 49 33.08 -8.06 -11.39
C LEU A 49 34.30 -8.82 -10.87
N VAL A 50 34.26 -9.33 -9.62
CA VAL A 50 35.42 -9.97 -8.97
C VAL A 50 35.75 -11.33 -9.59
N SER A 51 34.75 -12.17 -9.87
CA SER A 51 34.96 -13.49 -10.45
C SER A 51 33.74 -14.01 -11.20
N LYS A 52 33.92 -15.03 -12.04
CA LYS A 52 32.81 -15.70 -12.73
C LYS A 52 31.81 -16.32 -11.74
N ALA A 53 32.29 -16.85 -10.62
CA ALA A 53 31.44 -17.44 -9.58
C ALA A 53 30.54 -16.37 -8.93
N PHE A 54 31.12 -15.25 -8.50
CA PHE A 54 30.32 -14.12 -8.00
C PHE A 54 29.38 -13.57 -9.07
N CYS A 55 29.82 -13.51 -10.33
CA CYS A 55 28.95 -13.07 -11.42
C CYS A 55 27.68 -13.93 -11.52
N MET A 56 27.82 -15.26 -11.40
CA MET A 56 26.66 -16.17 -11.42
C MET A 56 25.77 -16.03 -10.18
N SER A 57 26.33 -15.92 -8.98
CA SER A 57 25.54 -15.78 -7.73
C SER A 57 24.87 -14.41 -7.59
N VAL A 58 25.54 -13.33 -8.01
CA VAL A 58 25.04 -11.96 -7.88
C VAL A 58 23.99 -11.62 -8.92
N SER A 59 24.15 -12.07 -10.17
CA SER A 59 23.28 -11.62 -11.27
C SER A 59 21.78 -11.84 -10.96
N PRO A 60 21.33 -13.01 -10.47
CA PRO A 60 19.93 -13.19 -10.07
C PRO A 60 19.45 -12.16 -9.03
N ARG A 61 20.31 -11.78 -8.09
CA ARG A 61 19.98 -10.80 -7.03
C ARG A 61 19.87 -9.38 -7.55
N LEU A 62 20.75 -8.97 -8.47
CA LEU A 62 20.71 -7.62 -9.04
C LEU A 62 19.56 -7.41 -10.02
N PHE A 63 19.17 -8.45 -10.77
CA PHE A 63 18.13 -8.34 -11.79
C PHE A 63 16.73 -8.74 -11.31
N ARG A 64 16.56 -9.20 -10.07
CA ARG A 64 15.24 -9.59 -9.53
C ARG A 64 14.25 -8.44 -9.40
N HIS A 65 14.75 -7.22 -9.18
CA HIS A 65 13.94 -6.02 -9.03
C HIS A 65 14.42 -4.95 -10.00
N VAL A 66 13.51 -4.51 -10.85
CA VAL A 66 13.75 -3.44 -11.82
C VAL A 66 12.89 -2.24 -11.44
N VAL A 67 13.52 -1.08 -11.36
CA VAL A 67 12.80 0.19 -11.24
C VAL A 67 12.88 0.86 -12.62
N ALA A 68 11.73 1.06 -13.24
CA ALA A 68 11.58 1.81 -14.48
C ALA A 68 11.13 3.22 -14.11
N GLU A 69 12.09 4.14 -14.08
CA GLU A 69 11.80 5.56 -13.95
C GLU A 69 11.13 6.05 -15.23
N LEU A 70 10.13 6.91 -15.13
CA LEU A 70 9.41 7.43 -16.30
C LEU A 70 9.89 8.82 -16.73
N TYR A 71 10.72 9.47 -15.91
CA TYR A 71 11.39 10.71 -16.25
C TYR A 71 12.80 10.44 -16.76
N SER A 72 13.17 11.08 -17.87
CA SER A 72 14.56 11.06 -18.34
C SER A 72 15.44 11.86 -17.37
N SER A 73 16.55 11.27 -16.92
CA SER A 73 17.56 12.02 -16.20
C SER A 73 18.42 12.78 -17.21
N SER A 74 18.39 14.10 -17.15
CA SER A 74 19.31 14.97 -17.92
C SER A 74 20.80 14.62 -17.74
N ARG A 75 21.16 13.88 -16.68
CA ARG A 75 22.55 13.46 -16.40
C ARG A 75 23.05 12.28 -17.22
N THR A 76 22.17 11.37 -17.65
CA THR A 76 22.58 10.14 -18.34
C THR A 76 22.30 10.17 -19.84
N GLY A 77 21.48 11.12 -20.31
CA GLY A 77 21.16 11.28 -21.74
C GLY A 77 20.43 10.09 -22.38
N HIS A 78 20.04 9.08 -21.59
CA HIS A 78 19.38 7.87 -22.04
C HIS A 78 18.04 7.72 -21.32
N SER A 79 16.98 7.41 -22.07
CA SER A 79 15.68 7.11 -21.47
C SER A 79 15.82 5.91 -20.53
N PRO A 80 15.35 6.02 -19.27
CA PRO A 80 15.35 4.90 -18.31
C PRO A 80 14.61 3.67 -18.83
N LEU A 81 13.70 3.84 -19.78
CA LEU A 81 12.98 2.76 -20.45
C LEU A 81 13.90 1.90 -21.33
N VAL A 82 15.00 2.44 -21.87
CA VAL A 82 16.00 1.68 -22.64
C VAL A 82 16.54 0.53 -21.81
N ARG A 83 16.84 0.78 -20.53
CA ARG A 83 17.32 -0.26 -19.61
C ARG A 83 16.29 -1.38 -19.43
N LEU A 84 15.01 -1.05 -19.34
CA LEU A 84 13.94 -2.06 -19.25
C LEU A 84 13.90 -2.94 -20.52
N ILE A 85 14.03 -2.32 -21.70
CA ILE A 85 14.08 -3.02 -22.99
C ILE A 85 15.32 -3.91 -23.09
N GLU A 86 16.49 -3.43 -22.67
CA GLU A 86 17.73 -4.21 -22.67
C GLU A 86 17.63 -5.42 -21.74
N ILE A 87 17.11 -5.22 -20.52
CA ILE A 87 16.91 -6.32 -19.57
C ILE A 87 15.94 -7.34 -20.14
N SER A 88 14.81 -6.91 -20.73
CA SER A 88 13.81 -7.82 -21.32
C SER A 88 14.37 -8.63 -22.50
N LYS A 89 15.31 -8.07 -23.26
CA LYS A 89 16.01 -8.77 -24.36
C LYS A 89 17.20 -9.60 -23.89
N SER A 90 17.66 -9.43 -22.66
CA SER A 90 18.83 -10.12 -22.11
C SER A 90 18.50 -11.50 -21.53
N ARG A 91 19.55 -12.31 -21.31
CA ARG A 91 19.45 -13.56 -20.54
C ARG A 91 19.01 -13.38 -19.09
N TYR A 92 19.01 -12.14 -18.57
CA TYR A 92 18.63 -11.86 -17.19
C TYR A 92 17.13 -11.60 -17.00
N ALA A 93 16.35 -11.50 -18.09
CA ALA A 93 14.89 -11.34 -18.04
C ALA A 93 14.22 -12.42 -17.16
N ILE A 94 14.75 -13.64 -17.18
CA ILE A 94 14.25 -14.76 -16.38
C ILE A 94 14.39 -14.55 -14.86
N TYR A 95 15.27 -13.66 -14.42
CA TYR A 95 15.47 -13.39 -13.00
C TYR A 95 14.53 -12.32 -12.46
N VAL A 96 13.91 -11.51 -13.34
CA VAL A 96 13.03 -10.41 -12.94
C VAL A 96 11.79 -10.97 -12.23
N ARG A 97 11.60 -10.54 -10.98
CA ARG A 97 10.46 -10.89 -10.10
C ARG A 97 9.58 -9.70 -9.77
N GLN A 98 10.13 -8.49 -9.78
CA GLN A 98 9.41 -7.27 -9.44
C GLN A 98 9.76 -6.13 -10.39
N ILE A 99 8.76 -5.37 -10.82
CA ILE A 99 8.95 -4.14 -11.59
C ILE A 99 8.14 -3.02 -10.97
N ASP A 100 8.80 -1.90 -10.70
CA ASP A 100 8.15 -0.68 -10.22
C ASP A 100 8.28 0.41 -11.28
N PHE A 101 7.15 0.92 -11.78
CA PHE A 101 7.09 2.08 -12.66
C PHE A 101 6.91 3.34 -11.82
N ARG A 102 7.92 4.20 -11.76
CA ARG A 102 7.97 5.34 -10.82
C ARG A 102 8.19 6.67 -11.53
N PHE A 103 7.54 7.69 -10.98
CA PHE A 103 7.73 9.08 -11.39
C PHE A 103 8.66 9.78 -10.39
N TYR A 104 9.97 9.50 -10.44
CA TYR A 104 10.95 10.29 -9.69
C TYR A 104 11.38 11.49 -10.52
N SER A 105 11.16 12.70 -10.00
CA SER A 105 11.84 13.90 -10.49
C SER A 105 12.67 14.48 -9.34
N TYR A 106 14.00 14.55 -9.55
CA TYR A 106 14.91 15.30 -8.67
C TYR A 106 15.12 16.73 -9.19
N SER A 107 14.52 17.09 -10.32
CA SER A 107 14.75 18.34 -11.04
C SER A 107 13.45 19.13 -11.12
N SER A 108 13.39 20.23 -10.36
CA SER A 108 12.41 21.31 -10.49
C SER A 108 12.52 22.09 -11.81
N GLY A 109 13.09 21.48 -12.86
CA GLY A 109 13.32 22.07 -14.17
C GLY A 109 12.25 21.61 -15.14
N SER A 110 11.53 22.56 -15.74
CA SER A 110 10.42 22.40 -16.69
C SER A 110 10.76 21.70 -18.02
N ALA A 111 11.90 21.01 -18.13
CA ALA A 111 12.40 20.42 -19.36
C ALA A 111 12.28 18.88 -19.41
N ASP A 112 12.22 18.21 -18.25
CA ASP A 112 12.14 16.74 -18.21
C ASP A 112 10.67 16.32 -18.43
N ARG A 113 10.37 15.77 -19.61
CA ARG A 113 9.05 15.23 -19.93
C ARG A 113 9.02 13.73 -19.62
N PRO A 114 7.94 13.21 -19.01
CA PRO A 114 7.85 11.78 -18.79
C PRO A 114 7.53 11.05 -20.09
N ASP A 115 8.20 9.91 -20.28
CA ASP A 115 8.17 9.04 -21.47
C ASP A 115 6.96 8.09 -21.44
N VAL A 116 5.75 8.63 -21.22
CA VAL A 116 4.53 7.81 -21.10
C VAL A 116 4.06 7.22 -22.42
N GLU A 117 4.31 7.89 -23.54
CA GLU A 117 4.02 7.37 -24.88
C GLU A 117 4.95 6.20 -25.24
N ASP A 118 6.24 6.33 -24.94
CA ASP A 118 7.21 5.25 -25.15
C ASP A 118 6.88 4.06 -24.25
N LEU A 119 6.50 4.31 -22.99
CA LEU A 119 6.03 3.27 -22.07
C LEU A 119 4.87 2.47 -22.70
N ALA A 120 3.89 3.14 -23.31
CA ALA A 120 2.76 2.50 -23.97
C ALA A 120 3.19 1.49 -25.03
N GLY A 121 4.20 1.84 -25.83
CA GLY A 121 4.74 0.99 -26.89
C GLY A 121 5.56 -0.20 -26.38
N ILE A 122 6.24 -0.07 -25.24
CA ILE A 122 7.19 -1.08 -24.76
C ILE A 122 6.67 -1.96 -23.63
N LEU A 123 5.63 -1.53 -22.91
CA LEU A 123 5.17 -2.18 -21.69
C LEU A 123 4.69 -3.62 -21.98
N PRO A 124 3.71 -3.87 -22.87
CA PRO A 124 3.29 -5.25 -23.14
C PRO A 124 4.43 -6.15 -23.68
N PRO A 125 5.23 -5.72 -24.68
CA PRO A 125 6.35 -6.53 -25.18
C PRO A 125 7.41 -6.89 -24.13
N CYS A 126 7.66 -5.99 -23.16
CA CYS A 126 8.61 -6.26 -22.08
C CYS A 126 8.02 -7.23 -21.05
N LEU A 127 6.76 -7.03 -20.63
CA LEU A 127 6.12 -7.86 -19.61
C LEU A 127 6.01 -9.33 -20.03
N VAL A 128 5.70 -9.61 -21.30
CA VAL A 128 5.66 -10.99 -21.85
C VAL A 128 6.98 -11.74 -21.64
N ARG A 129 8.12 -11.03 -21.62
CA ARG A 129 9.45 -11.64 -21.48
C ARG A 129 9.86 -11.90 -20.04
N PHE A 130 9.21 -11.24 -19.08
CA PHE A 130 9.46 -11.44 -17.65
C PHE A 130 8.61 -12.59 -17.10
N THR A 131 8.91 -13.80 -17.56
CA THR A 131 8.11 -15.02 -17.27
C THR A 131 8.00 -15.35 -15.79
N ASN A 132 8.90 -14.81 -14.97
CA ASN A 132 9.02 -15.05 -13.55
C ASN A 132 8.48 -13.89 -12.68
N LEU A 133 7.85 -12.89 -13.30
CA LEU A 133 7.30 -11.71 -12.65
C LEU A 133 6.21 -12.08 -11.63
N ARG A 134 6.36 -11.54 -10.41
CA ARG A 134 5.48 -11.76 -9.26
C ARG A 134 4.90 -10.48 -8.70
N ALA A 135 5.55 -9.33 -8.89
CA ALA A 135 5.10 -8.06 -8.35
C ALA A 135 5.15 -6.94 -9.40
N LEU A 136 4.09 -6.15 -9.46
CA LEU A 136 3.97 -4.98 -10.32
C LEU A 136 3.46 -3.77 -9.54
N THR A 137 4.16 -2.65 -9.68
CA THR A 137 3.74 -1.37 -9.11
C THR A 137 3.65 -0.32 -10.22
N PHE A 138 2.52 0.39 -10.26
CA PHE A 138 2.28 1.55 -11.10
C PHE A 138 2.03 2.76 -10.21
N ASP A 139 3.03 3.64 -10.12
CA ASP A 139 2.99 4.80 -9.22
C ASP A 139 2.12 5.95 -9.74
N LYS A 140 1.74 6.86 -8.85
CA LYS A 140 0.83 7.95 -9.18
C LYS A 140 1.45 8.86 -10.25
N PRO A 141 0.69 9.24 -11.29
CA PRO A 141 1.16 10.25 -12.22
C PRO A 141 1.36 11.59 -11.49
N PRO A 142 2.37 12.39 -11.87
CA PRO A 142 2.61 13.73 -11.36
C PRO A 142 1.40 14.64 -11.56
N SER A 143 1.13 15.53 -10.62
CA SER A 143 -0.03 16.43 -10.68
C SER A 143 0.06 17.46 -11.81
N ASP A 144 1.25 17.72 -12.32
CA ASP A 144 1.56 18.61 -13.44
C ASP A 144 1.57 17.89 -14.80
N LEU A 145 1.36 16.56 -14.82
CA LEU A 145 1.26 15.80 -16.06
C LEU A 145 0.01 16.18 -16.84
N SER A 146 0.16 16.44 -18.15
CA SER A 146 -1.00 16.80 -18.98
C SER A 146 -2.07 15.71 -18.96
N GLN A 147 -3.32 16.10 -19.16
CA GLN A 147 -4.45 15.18 -19.13
C GLN A 147 -4.31 14.07 -20.19
N GLU A 148 -3.87 14.43 -21.40
CA GLU A 148 -3.65 13.47 -22.50
C GLU A 148 -2.61 12.42 -22.11
N LYS A 149 -1.47 12.85 -21.54
CA LYS A 149 -0.41 11.97 -21.06
C LYS A 149 -0.87 11.07 -19.92
N THR A 150 -1.66 11.61 -19.00
CA THR A 150 -2.27 10.83 -17.91
C THR A 150 -3.20 9.75 -18.46
N ARG A 151 -4.01 10.06 -19.48
CA ARG A 151 -4.87 9.08 -20.16
C ARG A 151 -4.05 8.00 -20.87
N VAL A 152 -2.98 8.37 -21.58
CA VAL A 152 -2.07 7.42 -22.24
C VAL A 152 -1.43 6.49 -21.20
N TYR A 153 -0.95 7.02 -20.08
CA TYR A 153 -0.40 6.23 -18.98
C TYR A 153 -1.41 5.20 -18.46
N ILE A 154 -2.60 5.65 -18.05
CA ILE A 154 -3.66 4.77 -17.55
C ILE A 154 -3.99 3.70 -18.58
N HIS A 155 -4.24 4.10 -19.84
CA HIS A 155 -4.57 3.16 -20.91
C HIS A 155 -3.47 2.10 -21.11
N SER A 156 -2.20 2.49 -21.00
CA SER A 156 -1.06 1.58 -21.11
C SER A 156 -1.06 0.54 -19.99
N VAL A 157 -1.35 0.96 -18.76
CA VAL A 157 -1.51 0.06 -17.61
C VAL A 157 -2.66 -0.91 -17.85
N ILE A 158 -3.83 -0.41 -18.26
CA ILE A 158 -5.01 -1.26 -18.56
C ILE A 158 -4.68 -2.27 -19.67
N ALA A 159 -4.06 -1.83 -20.76
CA ALA A 159 -3.69 -2.67 -21.90
C ALA A 159 -2.72 -3.78 -21.48
N ALA A 160 -1.74 -3.48 -20.61
CA ALA A 160 -0.82 -4.48 -20.09
C ALA A 160 -1.53 -5.66 -19.42
N PHE A 161 -2.61 -5.42 -18.66
CA PHE A 161 -3.37 -6.51 -18.04
C PHE A 161 -4.34 -7.22 -18.98
N ARG A 162 -4.81 -6.54 -20.02
CA ARG A 162 -5.73 -7.13 -21.01
C ARG A 162 -5.01 -7.99 -22.04
N ASP A 163 -3.78 -7.63 -22.39
CA ASP A 163 -3.07 -8.18 -23.54
C ASP A 163 -1.91 -9.11 -23.14
N VAL A 164 -1.47 -9.08 -21.87
CA VAL A 164 -0.34 -9.89 -21.38
C VAL A 164 -0.80 -10.90 -20.33
N PRO A 165 -0.56 -12.21 -20.53
CA PRO A 165 -0.77 -13.19 -19.48
C PRO A 165 0.30 -13.04 -18.39
N LEU A 166 -0.15 -12.78 -17.16
CA LEU A 166 0.70 -12.63 -15.98
C LEU A 166 0.45 -13.75 -14.96
N PRO A 167 0.75 -15.02 -15.31
CA PRO A 167 0.28 -16.19 -14.56
C PRO A 167 0.86 -16.30 -13.14
N ASN A 168 2.03 -15.71 -12.91
CA ASN A 168 2.78 -15.76 -11.66
C ASN A 168 2.62 -14.50 -10.80
N LEU A 169 1.76 -13.55 -11.19
CA LEU A 169 1.60 -12.30 -10.46
C LEU A 169 0.91 -12.57 -9.11
N GLU A 170 1.62 -12.22 -8.03
CA GLU A 170 1.18 -12.36 -6.64
C GLU A 170 0.92 -11.00 -5.99
N GLU A 171 1.55 -9.92 -6.47
CA GLU A 171 1.45 -8.58 -5.89
C GLU A 171 1.15 -7.53 -6.96
N LEU A 172 0.16 -6.68 -6.67
CA LEU A 172 -0.24 -5.60 -7.55
C LEU A 172 -0.48 -4.32 -6.74
N GLU A 173 0.15 -3.23 -7.17
CA GLU A 173 -0.12 -1.90 -6.67
C GLU A 173 -0.45 -0.97 -7.84
N ILE A 174 -1.60 -0.28 -7.77
CA ILE A 174 -2.07 0.64 -8.80
C ILE A 174 -2.46 1.96 -8.15
N HIS A 175 -1.78 3.03 -8.56
CA HIS A 175 -2.07 4.38 -8.13
C HIS A 175 -2.63 5.18 -9.32
N PHE A 176 -3.93 5.43 -9.31
CA PHE A 176 -4.59 6.27 -10.33
C PHE A 176 -5.06 7.60 -9.74
N PRO A 177 -5.20 8.65 -10.56
CA PRO A 177 -5.70 9.94 -10.10
C PRO A 177 -7.08 9.84 -9.44
N ILE A 178 -8.06 9.25 -10.13
CA ILE A 178 -9.45 9.22 -9.69
C ILE A 178 -10.06 7.82 -9.80
N ALA A 179 -11.06 7.52 -8.97
CA ALA A 179 -11.74 6.23 -8.90
C ALA A 179 -12.35 5.80 -10.26
N HIS A 180 -12.85 6.78 -11.04
CA HIS A 180 -13.35 6.55 -12.40
C HIS A 180 -12.35 5.81 -13.30
N ASN A 181 -11.04 6.04 -13.13
CA ASN A 181 -10.03 5.40 -13.98
C ASN A 181 -9.96 3.88 -13.79
N PHE A 182 -10.30 3.37 -12.60
CA PHE A 182 -10.38 1.92 -12.35
C PHE A 182 -11.51 1.26 -13.15
N GLY A 183 -12.55 2.01 -13.53
CA GLY A 183 -13.64 1.49 -14.35
C GLY A 183 -13.17 0.99 -15.73
N GLN A 184 -12.04 1.48 -16.20
CA GLN A 184 -11.44 1.02 -17.44
C GLN A 184 -10.96 -0.43 -17.38
N PHE A 185 -10.81 -1.05 -16.21
CA PHE A 185 -10.56 -2.49 -16.14
C PHE A 185 -11.78 -3.35 -16.55
N PHE A 186 -12.98 -2.76 -16.56
CA PHE A 186 -14.25 -3.47 -16.74
C PHE A 186 -15.03 -2.91 -17.94
N PRO A 187 -14.59 -3.18 -19.19
CA PRO A 187 -15.29 -2.69 -20.37
C PRO A 187 -16.67 -3.34 -20.53
N LEU A 188 -17.64 -2.60 -21.08
CA LEU A 188 -18.99 -3.11 -21.37
C LEU A 188 -18.99 -4.23 -22.42
N LYS A 189 -17.98 -4.26 -23.30
CA LYS A 189 -17.78 -5.28 -24.33
C LYS A 189 -16.36 -5.81 -24.20
N THR A 190 -16.23 -7.03 -23.71
CA THR A 190 -14.94 -7.72 -23.65
C THR A 190 -14.73 -8.46 -24.96
N SER A 191 -13.59 -8.26 -25.61
CA SER A 191 -13.19 -9.09 -26.75
C SER A 191 -12.84 -10.50 -26.25
N ALA A 192 -13.16 -11.54 -27.02
CA ALA A 192 -12.84 -12.93 -26.66
C ALA A 192 -11.32 -13.20 -26.50
N VAL A 193 -10.47 -12.29 -26.99
CA VAL A 193 -9.00 -12.37 -26.92
C VAL A 193 -8.44 -11.66 -25.69
N GLN A 194 -9.24 -10.82 -25.01
CA GLN A 194 -8.78 -10.05 -23.85
C GLN A 194 -8.84 -10.87 -22.58
N ILE A 195 -7.81 -10.72 -21.74
CA ILE A 195 -7.72 -11.36 -20.43
C ILE A 195 -8.55 -10.52 -19.44
N PRO A 196 -9.55 -11.11 -18.77
CA PRO A 196 -10.25 -10.44 -17.69
C PRO A 196 -9.30 -10.13 -16.52
N ILE A 197 -9.34 -8.90 -15.99
CA ILE A 197 -8.51 -8.54 -14.83
C ILE A 197 -8.79 -9.44 -13.61
N THR A 198 -10.00 -9.99 -13.52
CA THR A 198 -10.42 -10.91 -12.44
C THR A 198 -9.54 -12.14 -12.36
N ASP A 199 -9.03 -12.64 -13.48
CA ASP A 199 -8.17 -13.82 -13.54
C ASP A 199 -6.81 -13.57 -12.86
N VAL A 200 -6.33 -12.32 -12.96
CA VAL A 200 -5.13 -11.85 -12.27
C VAL A 200 -5.44 -11.65 -10.79
N ILE A 201 -6.50 -10.91 -10.49
CA ILE A 201 -6.87 -10.52 -9.13
C ILE A 201 -7.10 -11.72 -8.21
N GLN A 202 -7.78 -12.77 -8.68
CA GLN A 202 -8.07 -13.96 -7.89
C GLN A 202 -6.82 -14.66 -7.36
N ARG A 203 -5.67 -14.48 -8.00
CA ARG A 203 -4.39 -15.12 -7.64
C ARG A 203 -3.53 -14.24 -6.73
N LEU A 204 -3.86 -12.96 -6.61
CA LEU A 204 -3.08 -12.02 -5.84
C LEU A 204 -3.08 -12.39 -4.36
N ARG A 205 -1.91 -12.20 -3.76
CA ARG A 205 -1.65 -12.26 -2.33
C ARG A 205 -1.53 -10.87 -1.72
N ARG A 206 -1.19 -9.86 -2.53
CA ARG A 206 -1.13 -8.45 -2.14
C ARG A 206 -1.83 -7.59 -3.18
N LEU A 207 -2.70 -6.70 -2.69
CA LEU A 207 -3.36 -5.71 -3.52
C LEU A 207 -3.29 -4.35 -2.83
N GLU A 208 -2.82 -3.35 -3.57
CA GLU A 208 -2.89 -1.94 -3.19
C GLU A 208 -3.59 -1.14 -4.28
N LEU A 209 -4.61 -0.39 -3.88
CA LEU A 209 -5.35 0.51 -4.75
C LEU A 209 -5.30 1.91 -4.14
N ALA A 210 -4.77 2.87 -4.88
CA ALA A 210 -4.71 4.26 -4.43
C ALA A 210 -5.40 5.22 -5.41
N VAL A 211 -6.26 6.08 -4.86
CA VAL A 211 -6.87 7.23 -5.53
C VAL A 211 -6.13 8.49 -5.10
N CYS A 212 -5.41 9.10 -6.04
CA CYS A 212 -4.32 10.04 -5.74
C CYS A 212 -4.63 11.51 -6.03
N ALA A 213 -5.86 11.85 -6.40
CA ALA A 213 -6.31 13.22 -6.65
C ALA A 213 -7.62 13.52 -5.91
N TYR A 214 -7.76 14.77 -5.45
CA TYR A 214 -9.02 15.29 -4.95
C TYR A 214 -9.97 15.54 -6.13
N THR A 215 -11.23 15.19 -5.94
CA THR A 215 -12.35 15.51 -6.84
C THR A 215 -13.30 16.53 -6.23
N ASP A 216 -13.23 16.73 -4.91
CA ASP A 216 -13.91 17.83 -4.22
C ASP A 216 -13.05 18.46 -3.10
N HIS A 217 -13.52 19.59 -2.58
CA HIS A 217 -12.85 20.30 -1.48
C HIS A 217 -13.33 19.84 -0.09
N ARG A 218 -14.36 18.98 -0.01
CA ARG A 218 -15.01 18.58 1.26
C ARG A 218 -14.06 17.77 2.13
N HIS A 219 -13.18 16.98 1.51
CA HIS A 219 -12.25 16.10 2.19
C HIS A 219 -10.86 16.72 2.43
N GLN A 220 -10.64 17.96 2.00
CA GLN A 220 -9.39 18.68 2.23
C GLN A 220 -9.39 19.29 3.64
N ARG A 221 -8.57 18.75 4.55
CA ARG A 221 -8.56 19.16 5.97
C ARG A 221 -7.97 20.55 6.21
N TYR A 222 -6.70 20.72 5.86
CA TYR A 222 -5.93 21.93 6.19
C TYR A 222 -5.55 22.74 4.96
N TRP A 223 -4.96 22.06 3.97
CA TRP A 223 -4.39 22.71 2.80
C TRP A 223 -5.31 22.52 1.61
N ARG A 224 -5.86 23.64 1.11
CA ARG A 224 -6.67 23.60 -0.10
C ARG A 224 -5.78 23.38 -1.32
N LYS A 225 -5.90 22.22 -1.93
CA LYS A 225 -5.24 21.92 -3.20
C LYS A 225 -6.18 22.25 -4.36
N PRO A 226 -5.65 22.81 -5.47
CA PRO A 226 -6.42 22.98 -6.69
C PRO A 226 -6.99 21.64 -7.16
N ILE A 227 -8.22 21.68 -7.64
CA ILE A 227 -8.91 20.53 -8.22
C ILE A 227 -9.08 20.83 -9.71
N SER A 228 -8.65 19.89 -10.56
CA SER A 228 -8.83 20.05 -11.99
C SER A 228 -10.33 19.94 -12.33
N PRO A 229 -10.87 20.77 -13.23
CA PRO A 229 -12.28 20.69 -13.63
C PRO A 229 -12.69 19.30 -14.11
N GLU A 230 -11.78 18.57 -14.73
CA GLU A 230 -12.01 17.23 -15.25
C GLU A 230 -12.10 16.17 -14.16
N TYR A 231 -11.39 16.35 -13.05
CA TYR A 231 -11.54 15.49 -11.86
C TYR A 231 -12.81 15.86 -11.09
N ALA A 232 -13.13 17.15 -10.96
CA ALA A 232 -14.37 17.60 -10.32
C ALA A 232 -15.63 17.09 -11.05
N ALA A 233 -15.56 16.90 -12.37
CA ALA A 233 -16.65 16.34 -13.17
C ALA A 233 -16.88 14.83 -12.94
N LEU A 234 -15.95 14.13 -12.27
CA LEU A 234 -16.00 12.68 -12.04
C LEU A 234 -15.68 12.37 -10.57
N PRO A 235 -16.61 12.68 -9.63
CA PRO A 235 -16.37 12.53 -8.20
C PRO A 235 -15.93 11.11 -7.82
N ASN A 236 -14.95 11.01 -6.92
CA ASN A 236 -14.43 9.73 -6.47
C ASN A 236 -15.51 8.89 -5.76
N GLU A 237 -16.40 9.53 -5.01
CA GLU A 237 -17.54 8.94 -4.31
C GLU A 237 -18.45 8.16 -5.28
N ASP A 238 -18.85 8.78 -6.39
CA ASP A 238 -19.74 8.20 -7.40
C ASP A 238 -19.12 7.00 -8.14
N HIS A 239 -17.79 6.94 -8.16
CA HIS A 239 -17.03 5.95 -8.93
C HIS A 239 -16.27 4.94 -8.07
N ALA A 240 -16.41 4.99 -6.74
CA ALA A 240 -15.76 4.09 -5.80
C ALA A 240 -16.07 2.61 -6.08
N SER A 241 -17.27 2.31 -6.62
CA SER A 241 -17.68 0.95 -6.99
C SER A 241 -16.72 0.22 -7.94
N TYR A 242 -15.92 0.94 -8.72
CA TYR A 242 -14.89 0.32 -9.58
C TYR A 242 -13.72 -0.27 -8.78
N LEU A 243 -13.37 0.31 -7.64
CA LEU A 243 -12.40 -0.27 -6.71
C LEU A 243 -12.98 -1.56 -6.11
N PHE A 244 -14.27 -1.58 -5.81
CA PHE A 244 -14.92 -2.73 -5.16
C PHE A 244 -14.96 -3.92 -6.10
N LYS A 245 -15.21 -3.70 -7.39
CA LYS A 245 -15.09 -4.72 -8.43
C LYS A 245 -13.69 -5.33 -8.55
N MET A 246 -12.65 -4.62 -8.11
CA MET A 246 -11.29 -5.17 -8.01
C MET A 246 -11.08 -5.94 -6.69
N ILE A 247 -11.70 -5.51 -5.59
CA ILE A 247 -11.49 -6.10 -4.26
C ILE A 247 -12.29 -7.40 -4.07
N GLU A 248 -13.57 -7.41 -4.47
CA GLU A 248 -14.49 -8.53 -4.28
C GLU A 248 -13.96 -9.89 -4.80
N PRO A 249 -13.36 -9.98 -6.01
CA PRO A 249 -12.80 -11.25 -6.49
C PRO A 249 -11.43 -11.62 -5.90
N ALA A 250 -10.80 -10.76 -5.08
CA ALA A 250 -9.46 -10.95 -4.54
C ALA A 250 -9.45 -11.89 -3.31
N ILE A 251 -9.85 -13.14 -3.50
CA ILE A 251 -10.14 -14.09 -2.41
C ILE A 251 -8.91 -14.63 -1.66
N ASN A 252 -7.71 -14.50 -2.23
CA ASN A 252 -6.47 -15.08 -1.72
C ASN A 252 -5.53 -14.06 -1.05
N LEU A 253 -6.02 -12.84 -0.77
CA LEU A 253 -5.19 -11.78 -0.23
C LEU A 253 -4.70 -12.09 1.19
N THR A 254 -3.41 -11.80 1.38
CA THR A 254 -2.71 -11.72 2.66
C THR A 254 -2.34 -10.28 3.02
N SER A 255 -2.44 -9.35 2.07
CA SER A 255 -2.18 -7.93 2.27
C SER A 255 -3.17 -7.12 1.44
N LEU A 256 -3.87 -6.19 2.09
CA LEU A 256 -4.80 -5.28 1.45
C LEU A 256 -4.48 -3.84 1.86
N SER A 257 -4.31 -2.97 0.86
CA SER A 257 -4.14 -1.52 1.05
C SER A 257 -5.14 -0.77 0.18
N ILE A 258 -5.94 0.11 0.79
CA ILE A 258 -6.86 1.01 0.08
C ILE A 258 -6.53 2.42 0.55
N ARG A 259 -6.17 3.29 -0.39
CA ARG A 259 -5.80 4.68 -0.10
C ARG A 259 -6.61 5.65 -0.96
N GLY A 260 -7.04 6.74 -0.36
CA GLY A 260 -7.69 7.85 -1.06
C GLY A 260 -7.07 9.20 -0.70
N LEU A 261 -7.38 10.22 -1.49
CA LEU A 261 -7.32 11.62 -1.04
C LEU A 261 -8.70 12.13 -0.65
N ASP A 262 -9.73 11.76 -1.41
CA ASP A 262 -11.13 11.87 -0.95
C ASP A 262 -11.50 10.68 -0.08
N ILE A 263 -12.49 10.85 0.80
CA ILE A 263 -13.02 9.76 1.63
C ILE A 263 -13.79 8.79 0.73
N ILE A 264 -13.37 7.53 0.70
CA ILE A 264 -14.04 6.44 -0.03
C ILE A 264 -14.91 5.64 0.94
N ASP A 265 -16.22 5.56 0.70
CA ASP A 265 -17.12 4.76 1.54
C ASP A 265 -17.05 3.26 1.21
N LEU A 266 -16.59 2.46 2.17
CA LEU A 266 -16.41 1.03 2.05
C LEU A 266 -17.62 0.21 2.55
N ASP A 267 -18.70 0.82 3.02
CA ASP A 267 -19.83 0.07 3.59
C ASP A 267 -20.57 -0.81 2.58
N THR A 268 -20.44 -0.49 1.30
CA THR A 268 -21.04 -1.28 0.21
C THR A 268 -20.14 -2.41 -0.29
N VAL A 269 -18.90 -2.50 0.19
CA VAL A 269 -17.90 -3.48 -0.26
C VAL A 269 -18.18 -4.86 0.35
N LYS A 270 -18.22 -5.87 -0.50
CA LYS A 270 -18.33 -7.27 -0.06
C LYS A 270 -16.96 -7.92 0.04
N PHE A 271 -16.33 -7.80 1.20
CA PHE A 271 -15.10 -8.54 1.47
C PHE A 271 -15.37 -10.04 1.52
N SER A 272 -14.52 -10.83 0.85
CA SER A 272 -14.66 -12.29 0.87
C SER A 272 -14.40 -12.85 2.27
N PRO A 273 -15.24 -13.77 2.78
CA PRO A 273 -15.02 -14.44 4.08
C PRO A 273 -13.80 -15.36 4.08
N SER A 274 -13.25 -15.68 2.90
CA SER A 274 -12.05 -16.50 2.74
C SER A 274 -10.75 -15.75 3.02
N LEU A 275 -10.79 -14.41 3.14
CA LEU A 275 -9.60 -13.59 3.33
C LEU A 275 -8.86 -13.97 4.61
N ARG A 276 -7.52 -14.04 4.51
CA ARG A 276 -6.61 -14.33 5.62
C ARG A 276 -5.47 -13.31 5.62
N LEU A 277 -5.86 -12.07 5.92
CA LEU A 277 -4.96 -10.93 5.92
C LEU A 277 -3.92 -11.05 7.03
N ARG A 278 -2.71 -10.61 6.69
CA ARG A 278 -1.58 -10.34 7.59
C ARG A 278 -1.35 -8.85 7.72
N PHE A 279 -1.64 -8.10 6.66
CA PHE A 279 -1.49 -6.66 6.57
C PHE A 279 -2.80 -6.04 6.09
N LEU A 280 -3.27 -5.04 6.82
CA LEU A 280 -4.40 -4.21 6.43
C LEU A 280 -3.97 -2.74 6.54
N THR A 281 -4.14 -1.98 5.46
CA THR A 281 -3.93 -0.53 5.46
C THR A 281 -5.11 0.15 4.81
N LEU A 282 -5.74 1.06 5.54
CA LEU A 282 -6.84 1.88 5.05
C LEU A 282 -6.48 3.34 5.27
N SER A 283 -6.58 4.16 4.22
CA SER A 283 -6.29 5.59 4.28
C SER A 283 -7.37 6.39 3.55
N CYS A 284 -7.92 7.40 4.21
CA CYS A 284 -9.03 8.24 3.71
C CYS A 284 -10.24 7.40 3.27
N VAL A 285 -10.81 6.64 4.20
CA VAL A 285 -12.01 5.83 3.95
C VAL A 285 -13.06 6.07 5.01
N SER A 286 -14.33 5.86 4.66
CA SER A 286 -15.40 5.72 5.64
C SER A 286 -15.93 4.28 5.64
N ILE A 287 -16.29 3.77 6.80
CA ILE A 287 -16.75 2.39 6.98
C ILE A 287 -17.49 2.27 8.32
N SER A 288 -18.52 1.45 8.42
CA SER A 288 -19.13 1.08 9.70
C SER A 288 -18.17 0.23 10.55
N ALA A 289 -18.26 0.33 11.87
CA ALA A 289 -17.45 -0.51 12.74
C ALA A 289 -17.69 -2.01 12.46
N GLN A 290 -18.93 -2.40 12.18
CA GLN A 290 -19.30 -3.78 11.87
C GLN A 290 -18.61 -4.30 10.59
N ASN A 291 -18.54 -3.50 9.52
CA ASN A 291 -17.86 -3.91 8.29
C ASN A 291 -16.33 -3.90 8.44
N LEU A 292 -15.78 -2.95 9.20
CA LEU A 292 -14.35 -2.95 9.52
C LEU A 292 -13.97 -4.19 10.35
N LEU A 293 -14.79 -4.53 11.34
CA LEU A 293 -14.58 -5.70 12.18
C LEU A 293 -14.79 -7.00 11.43
N SER A 294 -15.76 -7.10 10.52
CA SER A 294 -15.94 -8.32 9.71
C SER A 294 -14.70 -8.61 8.87
N LEU A 295 -14.09 -7.57 8.27
CA LEU A 295 -12.84 -7.66 7.53
C LEU A 295 -11.65 -8.10 8.39
N MET A 296 -11.57 -7.59 9.63
CA MET A 296 -10.45 -7.87 10.52
C MET A 296 -10.59 -9.21 11.28
N VAL A 297 -11.76 -9.48 11.87
CA VAL A 297 -12.01 -10.66 12.73
C VAL A 297 -11.88 -11.96 11.95
N GLN A 298 -12.28 -12.00 10.68
CA GLN A 298 -12.05 -13.18 9.82
C GLN A 298 -10.57 -13.52 9.63
N SER A 299 -9.69 -12.52 9.81
CA SER A 299 -8.23 -12.64 9.72
C SER A 299 -7.54 -12.56 11.09
N ARG A 300 -8.28 -12.70 12.19
CA ARG A 300 -7.79 -12.53 13.57
C ARG A 300 -6.53 -13.34 13.88
N GLN A 301 -6.43 -14.56 13.37
CA GLN A 301 -5.31 -15.47 13.64
C GLN A 301 -4.06 -15.17 12.79
N SER A 302 -4.18 -14.33 11.76
CA SER A 302 -3.10 -14.05 10.81
C SER A 302 -2.70 -12.58 10.76
N LEU A 303 -3.56 -11.65 11.18
CA LEU A 303 -3.28 -10.21 11.17
C LEU A 303 -2.11 -9.87 12.08
N ARG A 304 -1.11 -9.20 11.50
CA ARG A 304 0.13 -8.79 12.16
C ARG A 304 0.30 -7.29 12.22
N VAL A 305 -0.17 -6.58 11.19
CA VAL A 305 -0.04 -5.14 11.06
C VAL A 305 -1.36 -4.53 10.57
N ILE A 306 -1.79 -3.46 11.24
CA ILE A 306 -2.98 -2.68 10.88
C ILE A 306 -2.62 -1.19 10.81
N GLY A 307 -2.84 -0.55 9.67
CA GLY A 307 -2.68 0.90 9.50
C GLY A 307 -4.02 1.55 9.16
N LEU A 308 -4.45 2.52 9.96
CA LEU A 308 -5.73 3.23 9.81
C LEU A 308 -5.46 4.74 9.85
N GLU A 309 -5.42 5.35 8.68
CA GLU A 309 -5.19 6.78 8.53
C GLU A 309 -6.46 7.43 8.03
N LEU A 310 -6.95 8.49 8.68
CA LEU A 310 -8.15 9.20 8.23
C LEU A 310 -9.36 8.27 8.00
N VAL A 311 -9.49 7.23 8.83
CA VAL A 311 -10.62 6.30 8.76
C VAL A 311 -11.78 6.88 9.56
N LYS A 312 -12.94 7.06 8.92
CA LYS A 312 -14.13 7.66 9.55
C LYS A 312 -15.24 6.62 9.74
N LEU A 313 -15.65 6.38 10.98
CA LEU A 313 -16.73 5.45 11.28
C LEU A 313 -18.09 6.03 10.94
N ASN A 314 -18.85 5.34 10.09
CA ASN A 314 -20.22 5.72 9.75
C ASN A 314 -21.21 5.39 10.88
N THR A 315 -20.99 4.26 11.56
CA THR A 315 -21.82 3.78 12.66
C THR A 315 -20.97 3.12 13.74
N GLU A 316 -21.51 3.09 14.96
CA GLU A 316 -20.86 2.56 16.17
C GLU A 316 -19.55 3.29 16.52
N THR A 317 -18.77 2.74 17.47
CA THR A 317 -17.67 3.46 18.12
C THR A 317 -16.30 2.85 17.86
N TRP A 318 -15.28 3.71 17.86
CA TRP A 318 -13.89 3.26 17.84
C TRP A 318 -13.56 2.41 19.04
N HIS A 319 -14.11 2.76 20.21
CA HIS A 319 -14.05 1.97 21.43
C HIS A 319 -14.32 0.47 21.17
N HIS A 320 -15.41 0.14 20.46
CA HIS A 320 -15.74 -1.24 20.12
C HIS A 320 -14.67 -1.89 19.21
N VAL A 321 -14.26 -1.17 18.16
CA VAL A 321 -13.25 -1.64 17.20
C VAL A 321 -11.92 -1.94 17.88
N LEU A 322 -11.43 -1.02 18.72
CA LEU A 322 -10.15 -1.10 19.42
C LEU A 322 -10.13 -2.25 20.43
N LEU A 323 -11.22 -2.46 21.17
CA LEU A 323 -11.34 -3.59 22.08
C LEU A 323 -11.28 -4.93 21.34
N GLU A 324 -11.94 -5.07 20.19
CA GLU A 324 -11.83 -6.30 19.41
C GLU A 324 -10.42 -6.51 18.84
N MET A 325 -9.78 -5.44 18.31
CA MET A 325 -8.39 -5.50 17.84
C MET A 325 -7.42 -5.95 18.94
N SER A 326 -7.64 -5.53 20.20
CA SER A 326 -6.80 -5.95 21.34
C SER A 326 -6.78 -7.47 21.57
N LYS A 327 -7.77 -8.19 21.02
CA LYS A 327 -7.89 -9.65 21.17
C LYS A 327 -7.17 -10.43 20.07
N PHE A 328 -6.41 -9.75 19.19
CA PHE A 328 -5.74 -10.39 18.05
C PHE A 328 -4.37 -10.94 18.49
N PRO A 329 -4.16 -12.27 18.45
CA PRO A 329 -2.98 -12.89 19.06
C PRO A 329 -1.67 -12.69 18.30
N GLN A 330 -1.73 -12.27 17.03
CA GLN A 330 -0.56 -12.09 16.16
C GLN A 330 -0.30 -10.62 15.81
N LEU A 331 -1.13 -9.70 16.30
CA LEU A 331 -0.99 -8.27 16.04
C LEU A 331 0.23 -7.75 16.80
N VAL A 332 1.28 -7.41 16.07
CA VAL A 332 2.57 -6.95 16.60
C VAL A 332 2.85 -5.50 16.27
N ASP A 333 2.08 -4.91 15.37
CA ASP A 333 2.21 -3.51 15.01
C ASP A 333 0.87 -2.91 14.59
N PHE A 334 0.65 -1.64 14.89
CA PHE A 334 -0.53 -0.92 14.43
C PHE A 334 -0.29 0.59 14.43
N HIS A 335 -0.87 1.30 13.47
CA HIS A 335 -0.84 2.75 13.39
C HIS A 335 -2.25 3.28 13.18
N ILE A 336 -2.65 4.25 13.99
CA ILE A 336 -3.90 4.97 13.83
C ILE A 336 -3.56 6.46 13.86
N ASP A 337 -3.93 7.16 12.80
CA ASP A 337 -3.71 8.60 12.67
C ASP A 337 -4.97 9.27 12.12
N SER A 338 -5.36 10.37 12.76
CA SER A 338 -6.41 11.26 12.27
C SER A 338 -7.75 10.56 11.97
N SER A 339 -7.97 9.41 12.58
CA SER A 339 -9.17 8.61 12.41
C SER A 339 -10.27 9.15 13.32
N GLY A 340 -11.53 8.77 13.12
CA GLY A 340 -12.63 9.32 13.92
C GLY A 340 -13.99 8.95 13.37
N TYR A 341 -14.94 9.86 13.47
CA TYR A 341 -16.32 9.62 13.08
C TYR A 341 -16.68 10.38 11.80
N SER A 342 -17.58 9.80 11.00
CA SER A 342 -18.13 10.46 9.83
C SER A 342 -19.09 11.59 10.23
N LEU A 343 -19.06 12.71 9.51
CA LEU A 343 -19.96 13.85 9.73
C LEU A 343 -21.42 13.51 9.36
N THR A 344 -21.63 12.55 8.47
CA THR A 344 -22.96 12.16 7.95
C THR A 344 -23.47 10.85 8.55
N GLY A 345 -22.62 10.16 9.32
CA GLY A 345 -22.95 8.88 9.96
C GLY A 345 -23.85 9.03 11.19
N SER A 346 -24.39 7.90 11.69
CA SER A 346 -25.20 7.86 12.91
C SER A 346 -24.41 8.22 14.17
N SER A 347 -23.09 8.07 14.10
CA SER A 347 -22.14 8.37 15.19
C SER A 347 -21.50 9.76 15.04
N SER A 348 -22.05 10.63 14.19
CA SER A 348 -21.59 12.00 13.93
C SER A 348 -21.57 12.89 15.18
N HIS A 349 -22.38 12.60 16.20
CA HIS A 349 -22.40 13.33 17.46
C HIS A 349 -21.08 13.21 18.26
N PHE A 350 -20.25 12.21 17.96
CA PHE A 350 -18.91 12.07 18.54
C PHE A 350 -17.83 12.84 17.80
N VAL A 351 -18.13 13.47 16.66
CA VAL A 351 -17.17 14.28 15.92
C VAL A 351 -16.76 15.52 16.74
N PRO A 352 -15.46 15.80 16.90
CA PRO A 352 -15.00 17.05 17.49
C PRO A 352 -15.44 18.23 16.62
N GLY A 353 -16.02 19.27 17.23
CA GLY A 353 -16.53 20.44 16.49
C GLY A 353 -15.46 21.31 15.83
N LEU A 354 -14.18 21.12 16.17
CA LEU A 354 -13.04 21.78 15.55
C LEU A 354 -12.01 20.71 15.14
N LEU A 355 -11.40 20.89 13.98
CA LEU A 355 -10.27 20.07 13.57
C LEU A 355 -9.08 20.33 14.51
N PRO A 356 -8.29 19.30 14.85
CA PRO A 356 -7.01 19.48 15.53
C PRO A 356 -6.07 20.39 14.75
N GLU A 357 -5.02 20.93 15.38
CA GLU A 357 -3.95 21.61 14.63
C GLU A 357 -3.25 20.62 13.68
N PRO A 358 -2.70 21.07 12.54
CA PRO A 358 -2.07 20.17 11.55
C PRO A 358 -0.98 19.25 12.11
N ASP A 359 -0.28 19.69 13.16
CA ASP A 359 0.81 18.97 13.80
C ASP A 359 0.37 18.21 15.06
N ASP A 360 -0.94 18.16 15.38
CA ASP A 360 -1.44 17.38 16.52
C ASP A 360 -1.44 15.88 16.18
N PRO A 361 -0.68 15.03 16.91
CA PRO A 361 -0.61 13.59 16.67
C PRO A 361 -1.84 12.85 17.24
N SER A 362 -3.04 13.40 17.05
CA SER A 362 -4.27 12.80 17.56
C SER A 362 -4.62 11.55 16.74
N ALA A 363 -4.39 10.38 17.34
CA ALA A 363 -4.72 9.09 16.72
C ALA A 363 -6.22 9.00 16.37
N ILE A 364 -7.08 9.38 17.31
CA ILE A 364 -8.55 9.35 17.14
C ILE A 364 -9.14 10.70 17.54
N GLU A 365 -9.80 11.33 16.58
CA GLU A 365 -10.58 12.56 16.69
C GLU A 365 -11.97 12.24 17.21
N THR A 366 -12.18 12.38 18.52
CA THR A 366 -13.39 11.88 19.18
C THR A 366 -13.81 12.70 20.40
N ARG A 367 -15.12 12.74 20.64
CA ARG A 367 -15.77 13.13 21.90
C ARG A 367 -16.26 11.93 22.73
N GLU A 368 -16.17 10.72 22.19
CA GLU A 368 -16.50 9.49 22.90
C GLU A 368 -15.42 9.19 23.93
N ARG A 369 -15.81 9.21 25.21
CA ARG A 369 -14.90 9.14 26.35
C ARG A 369 -14.16 7.82 26.47
N HIS A 370 -14.68 6.73 25.89
CA HIS A 370 -14.08 5.39 26.01
C HIS A 370 -13.13 5.02 24.86
N ASP A 371 -13.00 5.85 23.81
CA ASP A 371 -12.11 5.57 22.68
C ASP A 371 -10.63 5.61 23.09
N ILE A 372 -10.22 6.67 23.78
CA ILE A 372 -8.82 6.89 24.18
C ILE A 372 -8.33 5.83 25.19
N PRO A 373 -9.12 5.45 26.23
CA PRO A 373 -8.75 4.32 27.09
C PRO A 373 -8.68 2.98 26.35
N ALA A 374 -9.59 2.72 25.40
CA ALA A 374 -9.55 1.51 24.59
C ALA A 374 -8.31 1.45 23.68
N LEU A 375 -7.84 2.59 23.17
CA LEU A 375 -6.56 2.69 22.47
C LEU A 375 -5.39 2.29 23.38
N GLY A 376 -5.41 2.72 24.64
CA GLY A 376 -4.44 2.28 25.65
C GLY A 376 -4.44 0.76 25.88
N ASN A 377 -5.64 0.13 25.93
CA ASN A 377 -5.79 -1.32 26.01
C ASN A 377 -5.19 -2.02 24.79
N LEU A 378 -5.44 -1.50 23.57
CA LEU A 378 -4.83 -2.02 22.34
C LEU A 378 -3.30 -1.98 22.39
N VAL A 379 -2.71 -0.85 22.80
CA VAL A 379 -1.24 -0.72 22.91
C VAL A 379 -0.66 -1.78 23.84
N ARG A 380 -1.27 -1.99 25.02
CA ARG A 380 -0.82 -3.01 25.98
C ARG A 380 -0.90 -4.42 25.40
N ALA A 381 -1.99 -4.76 24.72
CA ALA A 381 -2.15 -6.06 24.10
C ALA A 381 -1.11 -6.30 22.99
N VAL A 382 -0.86 -5.30 22.14
CA VAL A 382 0.16 -5.38 21.09
C VAL A 382 1.55 -5.50 21.69
N ASN A 383 1.87 -4.74 22.74
CA ASN A 383 3.16 -4.87 23.44
C ASN A 383 3.35 -6.28 24.04
N ALA A 384 2.31 -6.88 24.60
CA ALA A 384 2.37 -8.26 25.09
C ALA A 384 2.65 -9.26 23.94
N ASN A 385 2.01 -9.09 22.78
CA ASN A 385 2.27 -9.90 21.60
C ASN A 385 3.71 -9.72 21.07
N ARG A 386 4.20 -8.47 21.03
CA ARG A 386 5.58 -8.14 20.62
C ARG A 386 6.60 -8.84 21.51
N VAL A 387 6.47 -8.72 22.84
CA VAL A 387 7.36 -9.41 23.79
C VAL A 387 7.32 -10.92 23.59
N LYS A 388 6.12 -11.51 23.42
CA LYS A 388 5.95 -12.95 23.17
C LYS A 388 6.66 -13.42 21.88
N THR A 389 6.80 -12.54 20.89
CA THR A 389 7.44 -12.81 19.60
C THR A 389 8.91 -12.37 19.56
N GLY A 390 9.48 -11.96 20.70
CA GLY A 390 10.88 -11.56 20.83
C GLY A 390 11.18 -10.13 20.36
N LEU A 391 10.15 -9.31 20.14
CA LEU A 391 10.26 -7.91 19.75
C LEU A 391 10.23 -7.00 21.00
N GLN A 392 10.90 -5.87 20.90
CA GLN A 392 10.78 -4.81 21.91
C GLN A 392 9.38 -4.20 21.88
N PRO A 393 8.81 -3.80 23.03
CA PRO A 393 7.58 -3.01 23.08
C PRO A 393 7.65 -1.77 22.18
N LEU A 394 6.49 -1.30 21.71
CA LEU A 394 6.36 0.01 21.07
C LEU A 394 6.79 1.10 22.06
N SER A 395 7.48 2.12 21.56
CA SER A 395 8.02 3.15 22.44
C SER A 395 6.94 4.09 22.99
N ASP A 396 7.16 4.60 24.20
CA ASP A 396 6.30 5.61 24.81
C ASP A 396 6.24 6.92 24.01
N TYR A 397 7.25 7.19 23.19
CA TYR A 397 7.31 8.33 22.30
C TYR A 397 6.33 8.17 21.13
N GLU A 398 6.20 6.96 20.59
CA GLU A 398 5.31 6.66 19.46
C GLU A 398 3.83 6.54 19.90
N TYR A 399 3.56 6.11 21.14
CA TYR A 399 2.18 5.89 21.64
C TYR A 399 1.98 6.30 23.11
N LYS A 400 1.84 7.61 23.35
CA LYS A 400 1.61 8.23 24.69
C LYS A 400 0.47 7.61 25.52
N PHE A 401 -0.48 6.95 24.87
CA PHE A 401 -1.68 6.37 25.48
C PHE A 401 -1.43 5.06 26.24
N ALA A 402 -0.25 4.43 26.10
CA ALA A 402 0.12 3.22 26.84
C ALA A 402 0.03 3.38 28.37
N ARG A 403 0.19 4.63 28.86
CA ARG A 403 0.22 5.01 30.27
C ARG A 403 -1.16 5.24 30.90
N LEU A 404 -2.23 5.27 30.10
CA LEU A 404 -3.57 5.45 30.64
C LEU A 404 -4.01 4.21 31.43
N PRO A 405 -4.73 4.37 32.54
CA PRO A 405 -5.26 3.23 33.29
C PRO A 405 -6.05 2.28 32.37
N PRO A 406 -6.09 0.96 32.68
CA PRO A 406 -7.01 0.04 32.04
C PRO A 406 -8.44 0.59 32.05
N LEU A 407 -9.16 0.41 30.95
CA LEU A 407 -10.54 0.86 30.85
C LEU A 407 -11.40 0.27 31.98
N GLU A 408 -11.12 -0.97 32.37
CA GLU A 408 -11.78 -1.68 33.46
C GLU A 408 -11.65 -0.93 34.80
N THR A 409 -10.52 -0.28 35.04
CA THR A 409 -10.28 0.55 36.23
C THR A 409 -11.08 1.86 36.16
N GLN A 410 -11.15 2.47 34.98
CA GLN A 410 -11.90 3.72 34.79
C GLN A 410 -13.43 3.52 34.86
N LEU A 411 -13.92 2.37 34.38
CA LEU A 411 -15.33 2.00 34.50
C LEU A 411 -15.72 1.76 35.96
N GLN A 412 -14.83 1.17 36.77
CA GLN A 412 -15.04 1.00 38.21
C GLN A 412 -15.09 2.34 38.97
N ASP A 413 -14.25 3.30 38.59
CA ASP A 413 -14.25 4.64 39.21
C ASP A 413 -15.52 5.46 38.88
N LEU A 414 -16.15 5.22 37.72
CA LEU A 414 -17.42 5.83 37.33
C LEU A 414 -18.63 5.19 38.04
N ASP A 415 -18.60 3.88 38.27
CA ASP A 415 -19.63 3.18 39.05
C ASP A 415 -19.58 3.53 40.55
N LEU A 416 -18.39 3.87 41.08
CA LEU A 416 -18.22 4.37 42.45
C LEU A 416 -18.58 5.86 42.61
N GLY A 417 -18.67 6.61 41.51
CA GLY A 417 -19.11 8.01 41.48
C GLY A 417 -20.64 8.20 41.36
N SER A 418 -21.41 7.11 41.25
CA SER A 418 -22.87 7.11 41.09
C SER A 418 -23.58 6.42 42.27
N GLY A 419 -23.09 6.63 43.50
CA GLY A 419 -23.80 6.31 44.74
C GLY A 419 -24.31 7.59 45.42
N PRO A 420 -25.48 7.54 46.07
CA PRO A 420 -26.45 8.64 46.24
C PRO A 420 -25.95 9.93 46.89
#